data_AF-A0A2T6K8R9-F1
#
_entry.id   AF-A0A2T6K8R9-F1
#
_cell.length_a   1.000
_cell.length_b   1.000
_cell.length_c   1.000
_cell.angle_alpha   90.00
_cell.angle_beta   90.00
_cell.angle_gamma   90.00
#
_symmetry.space_group_name_H-M   'P 1'
#
loop_
_entity.id
_entity.type
_entity.pdbx_description
1 polymer ?
#
loop_
_entity_poly.entity_id
_entity_poly.type
_entity_poly.pdbx_seq_one_letter_code
_entity_poly.pdbx_strand_id
1 'polypeptide(L)'
;MAKLFDEYTIKDVTFKNRIVMAPMCQYSSHNKDGQVEDWHRIHYPTRAVGQVGLIILEATAVQPEGRISSEDLGIWSDDHTKGLTELVKLMKLNGAKTGIQLAHAGRKATVDGDIFAPSPLAFNEQYKTPNEMTKEDIANTVKAFKEATVRVIEAGFDVIELHGAHGYLINEFLSPLTNKRTDEYGGSEENRYRMLREIIDAVRTIWEGPLFVRISAFEYTEGGLTPEGFVTMTKWMKEQDVDLVDVSSGANVPAKIDSYPGYQVKFSETIKHDTPIATGAVGMITSPLQAEEILKNDRADLIFLARELLRDPYWAYRAAKELRTEIKSPVQYERGWL
;
A
#
# COMPACT_ATOMS: atom_id res chain seq x y z
N MET A 1 -13.77 11.65 23.28
CA MET A 1 -13.90 11.15 21.90
C MET A 1 -12.75 10.18 21.65
N ALA A 2 -13.00 9.07 20.97
CA ALA A 2 -11.97 8.08 20.67
C ALA A 2 -11.04 8.60 19.57
N LYS A 3 -9.71 8.51 19.76
CA LYS A 3 -8.71 9.03 18.80
C LYS A 3 -8.86 8.36 17.44
N LEU A 4 -9.22 7.07 17.46
CA LEU A 4 -10.29 6.49 16.65
C LEU A 4 -10.77 7.28 15.42
N PHE A 5 -11.63 8.22 15.77
CA PHE A 5 -12.52 8.99 14.93
C PHE A 5 -12.17 10.48 14.91
N ASP A 6 -11.00 10.84 15.45
CA ASP A 6 -10.47 12.19 15.26
C ASP A 6 -9.99 12.33 13.81
N GLU A 7 -10.21 13.51 13.23
CA GLU A 7 -9.70 13.82 11.91
C GLU A 7 -8.16 13.73 11.86
N TYR A 8 -7.64 13.45 10.67
CA TYR A 8 -6.20 13.51 10.40
C TYR A 8 -5.94 14.18 9.08
N THR A 9 -5.03 15.15 9.08
CA THR A 9 -4.67 15.88 7.87
C THR A 9 -3.24 15.53 7.48
N ILE A 10 -3.06 15.12 6.24
CA ILE A 10 -1.76 15.00 5.57
C ILE A 10 -1.79 15.95 4.38
N LYS A 11 -0.87 16.91 4.34
CA LYS A 11 -0.88 18.01 3.37
C LYS A 11 -2.25 18.71 3.31
N ASP A 12 -2.91 18.71 2.17
CA ASP A 12 -4.22 19.31 1.90
C ASP A 12 -5.39 18.31 2.03
N VAL A 13 -5.12 17.06 2.41
CA VAL A 13 -6.14 16.00 2.52
C VAL A 13 -6.45 15.70 3.98
N THR A 14 -7.69 15.99 4.38
CA THR A 14 -8.24 15.61 5.70
C THR A 14 -9.06 14.33 5.60
N PHE A 15 -8.66 13.31 6.37
CA PHE A 15 -9.41 12.09 6.63
C PHE A 15 -10.35 12.31 7.82
N LYS A 16 -11.61 11.87 7.68
CA LYS A 16 -12.65 12.01 8.73
C LYS A 16 -12.43 11.15 9.98
N ASN A 17 -11.49 10.21 9.93
CA ASN A 17 -11.08 9.34 11.04
C ASN A 17 -9.73 8.67 10.69
N ARG A 18 -9.20 7.88 11.62
CA ARG A 18 -7.91 7.16 11.47
C ARG A 18 -8.02 5.78 10.84
N ILE A 19 -9.18 5.44 10.28
CA ILE A 19 -9.47 4.11 9.72
C ILE A 19 -9.12 4.09 8.24
N VAL A 20 -8.21 3.20 7.87
CA VAL A 20 -7.78 2.97 6.49
C VAL A 20 -8.17 1.57 6.06
N MET A 21 -8.82 1.43 4.91
CA MET A 21 -8.92 0.14 4.24
C MET A 21 -7.60 -0.14 3.54
N ALA A 22 -6.90 -1.16 4.01
CA ALA A 22 -5.62 -1.58 3.44
C ALA A 22 -5.82 -2.13 2.00
N PRO A 23 -4.84 -1.95 1.11
CA PRO A 23 -4.89 -2.53 -0.23
C PRO A 23 -4.93 -4.06 -0.16
N MET A 24 -5.90 -4.65 -0.84
CA MET A 24 -6.12 -6.10 -0.89
C MET A 24 -6.53 -6.50 -2.30
N CYS A 25 -5.70 -7.26 -3.01
CA CYS A 25 -6.04 -7.78 -4.34
C CYS A 25 -7.37 -8.51 -4.35
N GLN A 26 -8.19 -8.19 -5.35
CA GLN A 26 -9.50 -8.79 -5.55
C GLN A 26 -9.48 -9.84 -6.66
N TYR A 27 -8.47 -9.83 -7.54
CA TYR A 27 -8.34 -10.79 -8.65
C TYR A 27 -9.64 -10.87 -9.47
N SER A 28 -10.18 -9.70 -9.83
CA SER A 28 -11.53 -9.55 -10.38
C SER A 28 -11.56 -8.72 -11.67
N SER A 29 -10.42 -8.55 -12.33
CA SER A 29 -10.33 -8.12 -13.73
C SER A 29 -10.31 -9.35 -14.63
N HIS A 30 -11.46 -10.02 -14.75
CA HIS A 30 -11.63 -11.29 -15.44
C HIS A 30 -11.28 -11.22 -16.93
N ASN A 31 -11.42 -10.05 -17.56
CA ASN A 31 -11.00 -9.84 -18.95
C ASN A 31 -9.47 -9.80 -19.12
N LYS A 32 -8.71 -9.81 -18.01
CA LYS A 32 -7.24 -9.79 -17.96
C LYS A 32 -6.60 -8.57 -18.62
N ASP A 33 -7.36 -7.49 -18.67
CA ASP A 33 -6.99 -6.21 -19.30
C ASP A 33 -6.69 -5.12 -18.25
N GLY A 34 -6.77 -5.43 -16.95
CA GLY A 34 -6.51 -4.46 -15.89
C GLY A 34 -7.68 -3.53 -15.59
N GLN A 35 -8.83 -3.71 -16.24
CA GLN A 35 -9.97 -2.81 -16.12
C GLN A 35 -10.76 -3.03 -14.83
N VAL A 36 -11.37 -1.93 -14.38
CA VAL A 36 -12.35 -1.93 -13.29
C VAL A 36 -13.65 -2.61 -13.75
N GLU A 37 -13.94 -3.74 -13.11
CA GLU A 37 -15.21 -4.48 -13.26
C GLU A 37 -16.21 -4.22 -12.12
N ASP A 38 -17.44 -4.74 -12.28
CA ASP A 38 -18.57 -4.51 -11.38
C ASP A 38 -18.30 -4.94 -9.94
N TRP A 39 -17.49 -5.98 -9.74
CA TRP A 39 -17.02 -6.36 -8.42
C TRP A 39 -16.41 -5.18 -7.67
N HIS A 40 -15.48 -4.46 -8.29
CA HIS A 40 -14.80 -3.31 -7.67
C HIS A 40 -15.79 -2.18 -7.38
N ARG A 41 -16.73 -1.92 -8.30
CA ARG A 41 -17.80 -0.90 -8.17
C ARG A 41 -18.72 -1.16 -6.97
N ILE A 42 -18.84 -2.42 -6.54
CA ILE A 42 -19.58 -2.79 -5.33
C ILE A 42 -18.63 -2.81 -4.13
N HIS A 43 -17.48 -3.46 -4.26
CA HIS A 43 -16.55 -3.76 -3.19
C HIS A 43 -16.09 -2.52 -2.43
N TYR A 44 -15.52 -1.53 -3.13
CA TYR A 44 -14.91 -0.37 -2.49
C TYR A 44 -15.94 0.65 -1.98
N PRO A 45 -16.96 1.07 -2.78
CA PRO A 45 -17.95 2.05 -2.30
C PRO A 45 -18.74 1.56 -1.09
N THR A 46 -18.93 0.24 -0.93
CA THR A 46 -19.56 -0.32 0.28
C THR A 46 -18.79 0.07 1.56
N ARG A 47 -17.45 0.07 1.54
CA ARG A 47 -16.66 0.49 2.71
C ARG A 47 -16.69 2.01 2.93
N ALA A 48 -16.90 2.79 1.87
CA ALA A 48 -17.08 4.24 1.98
C ALA A 48 -18.40 4.57 2.70
N VAL A 49 -19.49 3.88 2.33
CA VAL A 49 -20.77 3.92 3.07
C VAL A 49 -20.55 3.52 4.54
N GLY A 50 -19.73 2.50 4.76
CA GLY A 50 -19.30 2.01 6.08
C GLY A 50 -18.48 2.98 6.94
N GLN A 51 -18.30 4.23 6.52
CA GLN A 51 -17.59 5.30 7.22
C GLN A 51 -16.08 5.11 7.38
N VAL A 52 -15.43 4.29 6.54
CA VAL A 52 -13.96 4.27 6.42
C VAL A 52 -13.46 5.65 5.99
N GLY A 53 -12.36 6.13 6.60
CA GLY A 53 -11.78 7.45 6.34
C GLY A 53 -11.00 7.53 5.03
N LEU A 54 -10.12 6.55 4.80
CA LEU A 54 -9.34 6.39 3.57
C LEU A 54 -9.49 4.96 3.05
N ILE A 55 -9.77 4.83 1.75
CA ILE A 55 -9.83 3.52 1.08
C ILE A 55 -8.73 3.46 0.05
N ILE A 56 -7.76 2.57 0.24
CA ILE A 56 -6.67 2.35 -0.69
C ILE A 56 -7.05 1.17 -1.58
N LEU A 57 -7.13 1.41 -2.89
CA LEU A 57 -7.32 0.36 -3.89
C LEU A 57 -6.17 -0.64 -3.83
N GLU A 58 -6.47 -1.88 -4.21
CA GLU A 58 -5.48 -2.94 -4.36
C GLU A 58 -4.28 -2.57 -5.24
N ALA A 59 -3.23 -3.38 -5.12
CA ALA A 59 -2.05 -3.32 -5.98
C ALA A 59 -2.47 -3.20 -7.45
N THR A 60 -2.21 -2.04 -8.03
CA THR A 60 -2.58 -1.70 -9.41
C THR A 60 -1.30 -1.59 -10.23
N ALA A 61 -1.15 -2.46 -11.22
CA ALA A 61 0.11 -2.63 -11.92
C ALA A 61 0.41 -1.45 -12.86
N VAL A 62 1.63 -0.92 -12.77
CA VAL A 62 2.11 0.16 -13.66
C VAL A 62 2.54 -0.34 -15.04
N GLN A 63 2.77 -1.65 -15.17
CA GLN A 63 3.10 -2.34 -16.42
C GLN A 63 2.32 -3.67 -16.49
N PRO A 64 1.95 -4.18 -17.69
CA PRO A 64 1.23 -5.45 -17.83
C PRO A 64 1.95 -6.64 -17.19
N GLU A 65 3.26 -6.73 -17.34
CA GLU A 65 4.16 -7.74 -16.76
C GLU A 65 4.37 -7.55 -15.25
N GLY A 66 4.02 -6.38 -14.73
CA GLY A 66 4.11 -6.03 -13.31
C GLY A 66 2.91 -6.47 -12.48
N ARG A 67 1.93 -7.16 -13.06
CA ARG A 67 0.80 -7.71 -12.29
C ARG A 67 1.23 -8.95 -11.49
N ILE A 68 0.64 -9.13 -10.32
CA ILE A 68 0.75 -10.35 -9.51
C ILE A 68 0.07 -11.49 -10.24
N SER A 69 -1.17 -11.29 -10.69
CA SER A 69 -1.93 -12.22 -11.51
C SER A 69 -2.48 -11.56 -12.78
N SER A 70 -2.93 -12.34 -13.76
CA SER A 70 -3.59 -11.75 -14.94
C SER A 70 -4.87 -11.00 -14.61
N GLU A 71 -5.49 -11.26 -13.44
CA GLU A 71 -6.79 -10.71 -13.03
C GLU A 71 -6.67 -9.47 -12.11
N ASP A 72 -5.47 -8.92 -12.00
CA ASP A 72 -5.19 -7.70 -11.24
C ASP A 72 -5.64 -6.45 -12.00
N LEU A 73 -5.93 -5.37 -11.26
CA LEU A 73 -6.11 -4.04 -11.83
C LEU A 73 -4.83 -3.50 -12.46
N GLY A 74 -5.01 -2.64 -13.47
CA GLY A 74 -3.95 -1.99 -14.23
C GLY A 74 -4.06 -0.47 -14.27
N ILE A 75 -2.93 0.19 -14.47
CA ILE A 75 -2.85 1.64 -14.75
C ILE A 75 -1.74 1.98 -15.77
N TRP A 76 -1.36 1.01 -16.60
CA TRP A 76 -0.35 1.18 -17.65
C TRP A 76 -0.87 1.87 -18.92
N SER A 77 -2.19 1.89 -19.14
CA SER A 77 -2.89 2.51 -20.27
C SER A 77 -3.85 3.60 -19.82
N ASP A 78 -4.04 4.62 -20.66
CA ASP A 78 -5.03 5.71 -20.48
C ASP A 78 -6.47 5.16 -20.46
N ASP A 79 -6.69 3.99 -21.09
CA ASP A 79 -7.98 3.32 -21.10
C ASP A 79 -8.46 2.89 -19.69
N HIS A 80 -7.56 2.75 -18.71
CA HIS A 80 -7.95 2.42 -17.33
C HIS A 80 -8.57 3.61 -16.60
N THR A 81 -8.23 4.84 -17.00
CA THR A 81 -8.60 6.05 -16.26
C THR A 81 -10.10 6.20 -16.14
N LYS A 82 -10.87 5.83 -17.17
CA LYS A 82 -12.34 5.93 -17.16
C LYS A 82 -12.96 5.10 -16.02
N GLY A 83 -12.56 3.84 -15.89
CA GLY A 83 -13.07 2.95 -14.85
C GLY A 83 -12.63 3.39 -13.44
N LEU A 84 -11.38 3.82 -13.30
CA LEU A 84 -10.84 4.33 -12.05
C LEU A 84 -11.52 5.63 -11.60
N THR A 85 -11.79 6.57 -12.53
CA THR A 85 -12.51 7.82 -12.25
C THR A 85 -13.91 7.54 -11.71
N GLU A 86 -14.61 6.58 -12.31
CA GLU A 86 -15.93 6.16 -11.84
C GLU A 86 -15.85 5.61 -10.41
N LEU A 87 -14.88 4.75 -10.12
CA LEU A 87 -14.70 4.14 -8.81
C LEU A 87 -14.35 5.18 -7.73
N VAL A 88 -13.46 6.11 -8.04
CA VAL A 88 -13.12 7.27 -7.18
C VAL A 88 -14.38 8.06 -6.85
N LYS A 89 -15.17 8.41 -7.86
CA LYS A 89 -16.44 9.14 -7.67
C LYS A 89 -17.39 8.38 -6.73
N LEU A 90 -17.58 7.08 -6.93
CA LEU A 90 -18.50 6.27 -6.10
C LEU A 90 -18.08 6.23 -4.62
N MET A 91 -16.78 6.18 -4.33
CA MET A 91 -16.28 6.26 -2.95
C MET A 91 -16.43 7.67 -2.36
N LYS A 92 -16.03 8.71 -3.10
CA LYS A 92 -16.09 10.11 -2.64
C LYS A 92 -17.52 10.59 -2.36
N LEU A 93 -18.51 10.13 -3.13
CA LEU A 93 -19.93 10.40 -2.88
C LEU A 93 -20.39 9.97 -1.47
N ASN A 94 -19.69 9.01 -0.86
CA ASN A 94 -19.96 8.50 0.48
C ASN A 94 -18.96 9.02 1.53
N GLY A 95 -18.19 10.05 1.19
CA GLY A 95 -17.34 10.80 2.12
C GLY A 95 -16.06 10.09 2.56
N ALA A 96 -15.60 9.07 1.83
CA ALA A 96 -14.26 8.51 2.01
C ALA A 96 -13.25 9.24 1.12
N LYS A 97 -12.00 9.36 1.61
CA LYS A 97 -10.86 9.69 0.76
C LYS A 97 -10.39 8.44 0.02
N THR A 98 -9.81 8.63 -1.15
CA THR A 98 -9.46 7.55 -2.08
C THR A 98 -7.96 7.50 -2.29
N GLY A 99 -7.38 6.33 -2.09
CA GLY A 99 -5.99 6.04 -2.40
C GLY A 99 -5.86 4.92 -3.42
N ILE A 100 -4.70 4.83 -4.04
CA ILE A 100 -4.34 3.73 -4.95
C ILE A 100 -2.92 3.26 -4.66
N GLN A 101 -2.73 1.94 -4.62
CA GLN A 101 -1.41 1.34 -4.45
C GLN A 101 -0.78 1.06 -5.83
N LEU A 102 0.21 1.84 -6.24
CA LEU A 102 0.99 1.58 -7.45
C LEU A 102 1.99 0.46 -7.20
N ALA A 103 1.93 -0.58 -8.04
CA ALA A 103 2.67 -1.81 -7.79
C ALA A 103 3.36 -2.37 -9.05
N HIS A 104 4.38 -3.19 -8.79
CA HIS A 104 5.00 -4.07 -9.77
C HIS A 104 5.46 -5.36 -9.07
N ALA A 105 4.90 -6.50 -9.44
CA ALA A 105 5.05 -7.77 -8.73
C ALA A 105 6.44 -8.43 -8.87
N GLY A 106 7.23 -7.99 -9.84
CA GLY A 106 8.63 -8.41 -10.00
C GLY A 106 8.75 -9.92 -10.19
N ARG A 107 9.66 -10.57 -9.45
CA ARG A 107 9.89 -12.03 -9.53
C ARG A 107 8.72 -12.88 -9.03
N LYS A 108 7.72 -12.25 -8.42
CA LYS A 108 6.50 -12.91 -7.93
C LYS A 108 5.30 -12.73 -8.86
N ALA A 109 5.49 -12.10 -10.02
CA ALA A 109 4.47 -12.06 -11.07
C ALA A 109 4.17 -13.49 -11.57
N THR A 110 2.88 -13.82 -11.69
CA THR A 110 2.39 -15.12 -12.19
C THR A 110 1.79 -15.04 -13.59
N VAL A 111 1.95 -13.88 -14.25
CA VAL A 111 1.50 -13.65 -15.62
C VAL A 111 2.31 -14.47 -16.63
N ASP A 112 1.73 -14.64 -17.82
CA ASP A 112 2.42 -15.22 -18.97
C ASP A 112 3.52 -14.28 -19.48
N GLY A 113 4.53 -14.87 -20.14
CA GLY A 113 5.70 -14.13 -20.64
C GLY A 113 6.82 -13.97 -19.61
N ASP A 114 7.71 -13.02 -19.93
CA ASP A 114 8.87 -12.67 -19.15
C ASP A 114 8.49 -11.84 -17.92
N ILE A 115 9.20 -12.10 -16.81
CA ILE A 115 9.06 -11.36 -15.57
C ILE A 115 10.43 -10.83 -15.16
N PHE A 116 10.47 -9.71 -14.45
CA PHE A 116 11.69 -8.94 -14.22
C PHE A 116 11.98 -8.77 -12.74
N ALA A 117 13.26 -8.74 -12.40
CA ALA A 117 13.75 -8.62 -11.03
C ALA A 117 15.14 -7.96 -10.99
N PRO A 118 15.63 -7.49 -9.83
CA PRO A 118 17.00 -7.01 -9.72
C PRO A 118 18.05 -8.08 -10.03
N SER A 119 17.74 -9.37 -9.81
CA SER A 119 18.65 -10.49 -10.04
C SER A 119 17.86 -11.74 -10.45
N PRO A 120 18.47 -12.70 -11.18
CA PRO A 120 17.76 -13.85 -11.75
C PRO A 120 17.53 -14.94 -10.69
N LEU A 121 16.77 -14.61 -9.64
CA LEU A 121 16.48 -15.47 -8.50
C LEU A 121 14.97 -15.69 -8.40
N ALA A 122 14.51 -16.90 -8.69
CA ALA A 122 13.12 -17.29 -8.46
C ALA A 122 12.73 -17.11 -6.98
N PHE A 123 11.45 -16.81 -6.71
CA PHE A 123 10.94 -16.69 -5.34
C PHE A 123 11.01 -18.02 -4.58
N ASN A 124 10.63 -19.12 -5.24
CA ASN A 124 10.78 -20.50 -4.80
C ASN A 124 10.67 -21.44 -6.02
N GLU A 125 10.65 -22.75 -5.80
CA GLU A 125 10.59 -23.79 -6.85
C GLU A 125 9.33 -23.74 -7.76
N GLN A 126 8.26 -23.06 -7.34
CA GLN A 126 7.01 -22.93 -8.09
C GLN A 126 6.97 -21.67 -8.97
N TYR A 127 7.91 -20.75 -8.80
CA TYR A 127 7.96 -19.49 -9.54
C TYR A 127 8.99 -19.55 -10.66
N LYS A 128 8.74 -18.80 -11.73
CA LYS A 128 9.69 -18.63 -12.83
C LYS A 128 10.96 -17.94 -12.31
N THR A 129 12.10 -18.27 -12.90
CA THR A 129 13.30 -17.45 -12.76
C THR A 129 13.09 -16.15 -13.54
N PRO A 130 13.20 -14.97 -12.90
CA PRO A 130 13.02 -13.71 -13.59
C PRO A 130 14.25 -13.36 -14.45
N ASN A 131 14.03 -12.51 -15.45
CA ASN A 131 15.10 -11.82 -16.14
C ASN A 131 15.70 -10.75 -15.22
N GLU A 132 17.03 -10.65 -15.20
CA GLU A 132 17.71 -9.55 -14.52
C GLU A 132 17.47 -8.25 -15.30
N MET A 133 16.93 -7.24 -14.62
CA MET A 133 16.68 -5.95 -15.24
C MET A 133 17.97 -5.28 -15.70
N THR A 134 17.98 -4.81 -16.93
CA THR A 134 18.97 -3.87 -17.42
C THR A 134 18.73 -2.48 -16.84
N LYS A 135 19.69 -1.56 -16.99
CA LYS A 135 19.48 -0.15 -16.60
C LYS A 135 18.34 0.51 -17.38
N GLU A 136 18.12 0.09 -18.62
CA GLU A 136 17.01 0.55 -19.45
C GLU A 136 15.68 0.04 -18.90
N ASP A 137 15.59 -1.23 -18.49
CA ASP A 137 14.39 -1.77 -17.86
C ASP A 137 14.05 -1.01 -16.57
N ILE A 138 15.05 -0.70 -15.74
CA ILE A 138 14.85 0.07 -14.50
C ILE A 138 14.32 1.46 -14.83
N ALA A 139 14.94 2.16 -15.79
CA ALA A 139 14.49 3.48 -16.22
C ALA A 139 13.07 3.47 -16.80
N ASN A 140 12.72 2.42 -17.57
CA ASN A 140 11.38 2.22 -18.11
C ASN A 140 10.35 1.97 -17.00
N THR A 141 10.67 1.18 -15.98
CA THR A 141 9.80 0.98 -14.83
C THR A 141 9.61 2.27 -14.03
N VAL A 142 10.67 3.04 -13.78
CA VAL A 142 10.57 4.37 -13.12
C VAL A 142 9.64 5.29 -13.92
N LYS A 143 9.78 5.31 -15.26
CA LYS A 143 8.90 6.05 -16.17
C LYS A 143 7.45 5.57 -16.06
N ALA A 144 7.22 4.26 -15.97
CA ALA A 144 5.88 3.70 -15.84
C ALA A 144 5.18 4.13 -14.54
N PHE A 145 5.90 4.21 -13.40
CA PHE A 145 5.34 4.77 -12.17
C PHE A 145 4.95 6.26 -12.31
N LYS A 146 5.76 7.04 -13.03
CA LYS A 146 5.44 8.44 -13.34
C LYS A 146 4.21 8.56 -14.27
N GLU A 147 4.14 7.76 -15.33
CA GLU A 147 2.99 7.77 -16.25
C GLU A 147 1.71 7.29 -15.56
N ALA A 148 1.80 6.26 -14.72
CA ALA A 148 0.70 5.84 -13.85
C ALA A 148 0.22 6.99 -12.96
N THR A 149 1.15 7.76 -12.39
CA THR A 149 0.81 8.92 -11.55
C THR A 149 0.02 10.00 -12.30
N VAL A 150 0.30 10.23 -13.58
CA VAL A 150 -0.53 11.13 -14.43
C VAL A 150 -1.98 10.64 -14.47
N ARG A 151 -2.20 9.34 -14.65
CA ARG A 151 -3.53 8.72 -14.67
C ARG A 151 -4.21 8.72 -13.30
N VAL A 152 -3.43 8.59 -12.22
CA VAL A 152 -3.94 8.73 -10.85
C VAL A 152 -4.50 10.14 -10.62
N ILE A 153 -3.79 11.17 -11.08
CA ILE A 153 -4.24 12.57 -11.02
C ILE A 153 -5.52 12.74 -11.84
N GLU A 154 -5.54 12.25 -13.07
CA GLU A 154 -6.71 12.34 -13.95
C GLU A 154 -7.94 11.62 -13.37
N ALA A 155 -7.74 10.44 -12.77
CA ALA A 155 -8.81 9.70 -12.08
C ALA A 155 -9.30 10.38 -10.79
N GLY A 156 -8.54 11.35 -10.27
CA GLY A 156 -8.94 12.18 -9.13
C GLY A 156 -8.73 11.50 -7.78
N PHE A 157 -7.75 10.61 -7.63
CA PHE A 157 -7.39 10.07 -6.31
C PHE A 157 -6.85 11.15 -5.36
N ASP A 158 -6.93 10.89 -4.06
CA ASP A 158 -6.41 11.79 -3.01
C ASP A 158 -5.05 11.34 -2.48
N VAL A 159 -4.68 10.06 -2.62
CA VAL A 159 -3.46 9.47 -2.05
C VAL A 159 -2.82 8.50 -3.04
N ILE A 160 -1.50 8.55 -3.18
CA ILE A 160 -0.71 7.50 -3.83
C ILE A 160 0.02 6.70 -2.76
N GLU A 161 -0.02 5.38 -2.85
CA GLU A 161 0.88 4.50 -2.10
C GLU A 161 1.80 3.75 -3.05
N LEU A 162 3.12 3.81 -2.82
CA LEU A 162 4.10 3.01 -3.56
C LEU A 162 4.29 1.66 -2.87
N HIS A 163 4.14 0.57 -3.63
CA HIS A 163 4.27 -0.77 -3.08
C HIS A 163 5.74 -1.22 -2.95
N GLY A 164 6.41 -0.80 -1.88
CA GLY A 164 7.79 -1.19 -1.51
C GLY A 164 7.92 -2.43 -0.63
N ALA A 165 6.94 -3.34 -0.67
CA ALA A 165 6.79 -4.41 0.32
C ALA A 165 6.50 -5.78 -0.30
N HIS A 166 6.29 -6.76 0.56
CA HIS A 166 5.77 -8.10 0.28
C HIS A 166 6.56 -8.91 -0.77
N GLY A 167 7.83 -8.58 -0.94
CA GLY A 167 8.69 -9.24 -1.90
C GLY A 167 8.41 -8.93 -3.36
N TYR A 168 7.72 -7.82 -3.64
CA TYR A 168 7.53 -7.33 -5.00
C TYR A 168 8.70 -6.42 -5.42
N LEU A 169 8.70 -5.95 -6.66
CA LEU A 169 9.89 -5.45 -7.34
C LEU A 169 10.69 -4.43 -6.52
N ILE A 170 10.04 -3.41 -5.98
CA ILE A 170 10.72 -2.41 -5.15
C ILE A 170 11.36 -3.08 -3.92
N ASN A 171 10.64 -3.94 -3.19
CA ASN A 171 11.18 -4.68 -2.05
C ASN A 171 12.34 -5.59 -2.46
N GLU A 172 12.26 -6.21 -3.64
CA GLU A 172 13.31 -7.07 -4.17
C GLU A 172 14.62 -6.28 -4.34
N PHE A 173 14.55 -5.03 -4.81
CA PHE A 173 15.71 -4.14 -4.91
C PHE A 173 16.25 -3.73 -3.53
N LEU A 174 15.37 -3.43 -2.57
CA LEU A 174 15.77 -3.00 -1.22
C LEU A 174 16.55 -4.08 -0.46
N SER A 175 16.16 -5.35 -0.63
CA SER A 175 16.70 -6.44 0.18
C SER A 175 17.98 -7.05 -0.40
N PRO A 176 19.01 -7.25 0.43
CA PRO A 176 20.22 -7.98 0.03
C PRO A 176 19.95 -9.47 -0.23
N LEU A 177 18.83 -10.04 0.20
CA LEU A 177 18.48 -11.44 -0.07
C LEU A 177 18.18 -11.66 -1.55
N THR A 178 17.63 -10.65 -2.21
CA THR A 178 17.09 -10.72 -3.58
C THR A 178 17.87 -9.88 -4.57
N ASN A 179 18.48 -8.79 -4.13
CA ASN A 179 19.32 -7.95 -4.96
C ASN A 179 20.80 -8.36 -4.84
N LYS A 180 21.30 -9.05 -5.86
CA LYS A 180 22.70 -9.49 -6.00
C LYS A 180 23.48 -8.67 -7.03
N ARG A 181 22.94 -7.53 -7.44
CA ARG A 181 23.57 -6.66 -8.44
C ARG A 181 24.88 -6.10 -7.93
N THR A 182 25.79 -5.84 -8.86
CA THR A 182 27.11 -5.24 -8.62
C THR A 182 27.27 -3.86 -9.26
N ASP A 183 26.23 -3.36 -9.93
CA ASP A 183 26.16 -2.01 -10.47
C ASP A 183 25.63 -1.00 -9.44
N GLU A 184 25.30 0.22 -9.87
CA GLU A 184 24.80 1.26 -8.96
C GLU A 184 23.45 0.94 -8.28
N TYR A 185 22.77 -0.15 -8.64
CA TYR A 185 21.51 -0.56 -8.01
C TYR A 185 21.68 -1.69 -6.98
N GLY A 186 22.90 -2.17 -6.70
CA GLY A 186 23.16 -3.21 -5.70
C GLY A 186 24.42 -2.99 -4.87
N GLY A 187 24.71 -3.96 -4.00
CA GLY A 187 25.84 -3.89 -3.06
C GLY A 187 25.50 -3.11 -1.79
N SER A 188 25.61 -1.79 -1.81
CA SER A 188 25.37 -0.95 -0.61
C SER A 188 23.89 -0.72 -0.33
N GLU A 189 23.57 -0.23 0.87
CA GLU A 189 22.19 0.13 1.24
C GLU A 189 21.64 1.26 0.36
N GLU A 190 22.47 2.28 0.09
CA GLU A 190 22.12 3.42 -0.76
C GLU A 190 21.84 2.98 -2.20
N ASN A 191 22.64 2.05 -2.72
CA ASN A 191 22.44 1.51 -4.07
C ASN A 191 21.17 0.66 -4.16
N ARG A 192 20.89 -0.18 -3.16
CA ARG A 192 19.64 -0.95 -3.10
C ARG A 192 18.40 -0.06 -2.99
N TYR A 193 18.51 1.07 -2.29
CA TYR A 193 17.46 2.08 -2.20
C TYR A 193 17.25 2.89 -3.48
N ARG A 194 18.23 2.91 -4.40
CA ARG A 194 18.24 3.80 -5.57
C ARG A 194 16.99 3.69 -6.44
N MET A 195 16.49 2.49 -6.72
CA MET A 195 15.26 2.35 -7.52
C MET A 195 14.06 3.03 -6.84
N LEU A 196 13.88 2.83 -5.53
CA LEU A 196 12.80 3.50 -4.79
C LEU A 196 13.00 5.02 -4.77
N ARG A 197 14.24 5.48 -4.59
CA ARG A 197 14.60 6.91 -4.67
C ARG A 197 14.14 7.51 -5.99
N GLU A 198 14.50 6.89 -7.10
CA GLU A 198 14.17 7.36 -8.45
C GLU A 198 12.67 7.35 -8.73
N ILE A 199 11.94 6.33 -8.23
CA ILE A 199 10.48 6.29 -8.32
C ILE A 199 9.86 7.45 -7.53
N ILE A 200 10.27 7.66 -6.27
CA ILE A 200 9.75 8.76 -5.44
C ILE A 200 10.02 10.10 -6.13
N ASP A 201 11.24 10.34 -6.59
CA ASP A 201 11.62 11.57 -7.30
C ASP A 201 10.75 11.78 -8.54
N ALA A 202 10.56 10.73 -9.36
CA ALA A 202 9.77 10.80 -10.57
C ALA A 202 8.29 11.10 -10.29
N VAL A 203 7.71 10.47 -9.27
CA VAL A 203 6.32 10.72 -8.81
C VAL A 203 6.19 12.15 -8.27
N ARG A 204 7.13 12.60 -7.42
CA ARG A 204 7.13 13.94 -6.83
C ARG A 204 7.30 15.07 -7.86
N THR A 205 7.84 14.80 -9.05
CA THR A 205 7.85 15.81 -10.13
C THR A 205 6.46 16.23 -10.62
N ILE A 206 5.41 15.45 -10.32
CA ILE A 206 4.04 15.70 -10.82
C ILE A 206 2.94 15.51 -9.75
N TRP A 207 3.25 14.91 -8.60
CA TRP A 207 2.29 14.65 -7.51
C TRP A 207 2.65 15.45 -6.25
N GLU A 208 1.80 16.43 -5.93
CA GLU A 208 1.94 17.28 -4.74
C GLU A 208 1.14 16.75 -3.53
N GLY A 209 0.21 15.81 -3.74
CA GLY A 209 -0.66 15.27 -2.68
C GLY A 209 0.06 14.30 -1.73
N PRO A 210 -0.68 13.69 -0.78
CA PRO A 210 -0.14 12.65 0.10
C PRO A 210 0.51 11.49 -0.66
N LEU A 211 1.75 11.17 -0.32
CA LEU A 211 2.49 10.01 -0.85
C LEU A 211 2.87 9.08 0.30
N PHE A 212 2.39 7.86 0.20
CA PHE A 212 2.70 6.78 1.14
C PHE A 212 3.71 5.82 0.50
N VAL A 213 4.51 5.17 1.32
CA VAL A 213 5.32 4.03 0.90
C VAL A 213 5.01 2.87 1.82
N ARG A 214 4.57 1.74 1.26
CA ARG A 214 4.40 0.50 2.01
C ARG A 214 5.71 -0.27 2.05
N ILE A 215 6.13 -0.74 3.21
CA ILE A 215 7.36 -1.52 3.38
C ILE A 215 7.12 -2.88 4.04
N SER A 216 8.06 -3.80 3.83
CA SER A 216 8.19 -5.02 4.62
C SER A 216 9.29 -4.85 5.66
N ALA A 217 8.96 -4.27 6.81
CA ALA A 217 9.94 -3.83 7.83
C ALA A 217 10.80 -4.95 8.45
N PHE A 218 10.41 -6.21 8.27
CA PHE A 218 11.22 -7.34 8.73
C PHE A 218 11.07 -8.53 7.78
N GLU A 219 12.18 -9.16 7.39
CA GLU A 219 12.19 -10.27 6.42
C GLU A 219 12.21 -11.67 7.04
N TYR A 220 12.30 -11.78 8.37
CA TYR A 220 12.24 -13.05 9.11
C TYR A 220 13.29 -14.09 8.68
N THR A 221 14.38 -13.66 8.06
CA THR A 221 15.43 -14.51 7.49
C THR A 221 16.80 -13.90 7.79
N GLU A 222 17.77 -14.74 8.12
CA GLU A 222 19.15 -14.31 8.37
C GLU A 222 19.72 -13.55 7.17
N GLY A 223 20.37 -12.41 7.43
CA GLY A 223 20.89 -11.52 6.38
C GLY A 223 19.84 -10.67 5.67
N GLY A 224 18.55 -10.79 6.03
CA GLY A 224 17.48 -9.94 5.54
C GLY A 224 17.38 -8.59 6.25
N LEU A 225 16.50 -7.73 5.75
CA LEU A 225 16.23 -6.42 6.35
C LEU A 225 15.50 -6.57 7.69
N THR A 226 15.86 -5.68 8.63
CA THR A 226 15.25 -5.55 9.96
C THR A 226 14.61 -4.16 10.12
N PRO A 227 13.78 -3.95 11.17
CA PRO A 227 13.17 -2.64 11.40
C PRO A 227 14.19 -1.51 11.50
N GLU A 228 15.34 -1.77 12.12
CA GLU A 228 16.44 -0.82 12.26
C GLU A 228 17.06 -0.46 10.90
N GLY A 229 17.17 -1.43 9.98
CA GLY A 229 17.59 -1.16 8.61
C GLY A 229 16.62 -0.27 7.84
N PHE A 230 15.32 -0.38 8.13
CA PHE A 230 14.32 0.50 7.53
C PHE A 230 14.30 1.91 8.13
N VAL A 231 14.77 2.13 9.36
CA VAL A 231 14.87 3.49 9.96
C VAL A 231 15.70 4.42 9.06
N THR A 232 16.84 3.95 8.54
CA THR A 232 17.69 4.74 7.62
C THR A 232 16.97 5.04 6.32
N MET A 233 16.41 4.02 5.67
CA MET A 233 15.66 4.20 4.42
C MET A 233 14.45 5.12 4.60
N THR A 234 13.78 5.07 5.76
CA THR A 234 12.65 5.92 6.08
C THR A 234 13.05 7.38 6.29
N LYS A 235 14.25 7.65 6.83
CA LYS A 235 14.79 9.02 6.86
C LYS A 235 15.00 9.57 5.46
N TRP A 236 15.55 8.77 4.54
CA TRP A 236 15.67 9.16 3.13
C TRP A 236 14.30 9.38 2.46
N MET A 237 13.33 8.51 2.73
CA MET A 237 11.95 8.69 2.25
C MET A 237 11.39 10.03 2.74
N LYS A 238 11.60 10.38 4.02
CA LYS A 238 11.15 11.65 4.58
C LYS A 238 11.82 12.85 3.92
N GLU A 239 13.13 12.76 3.65
CA GLU A 239 13.88 13.79 2.90
C GLU A 239 13.36 13.97 1.47
N GLN A 240 12.84 12.91 0.86
CA GLN A 240 12.16 12.93 -0.44
C GLN A 240 10.66 13.26 -0.36
N ASP A 241 10.24 13.88 0.74
CA ASP A 241 8.87 14.32 0.99
C ASP A 241 7.84 13.18 1.03
N VAL A 242 8.19 11.95 1.42
CA VAL A 242 7.18 10.93 1.75
C VAL A 242 6.47 11.31 3.05
N ASP A 243 5.14 11.19 3.06
CA ASP A 243 4.31 11.69 4.15
C ASP A 243 4.05 10.64 5.24
N LEU A 244 3.88 9.37 4.83
CA LEU A 244 3.59 8.27 5.72
C LEU A 244 4.19 6.94 5.21
N VAL A 245 4.64 6.10 6.14
CA VAL A 245 5.05 4.73 5.84
C VAL A 245 3.99 3.73 6.31
N ASP A 246 3.43 2.93 5.39
CA ASP A 246 2.57 1.78 5.73
C ASP A 246 3.44 0.58 6.10
N VAL A 247 3.43 0.19 7.38
CA VAL A 247 4.44 -0.72 7.94
C VAL A 247 3.90 -2.15 8.00
N SER A 248 4.21 -2.94 6.97
CA SER A 248 3.99 -4.38 6.94
C SER A 248 5.31 -5.15 7.14
N SER A 249 5.39 -6.42 6.75
CA SER A 249 6.56 -7.28 6.95
C SER A 249 6.51 -8.51 6.04
N GLY A 250 7.68 -9.13 5.84
CA GLY A 250 7.84 -10.44 5.23
C GLY A 250 7.60 -10.53 3.73
N ALA A 251 7.46 -11.79 3.30
CA ALA A 251 7.12 -12.24 1.94
C ALA A 251 8.15 -11.96 0.83
N ASN A 252 9.34 -11.44 1.15
CA ASN A 252 10.44 -11.34 0.17
C ASN A 252 11.07 -12.69 -0.15
N VAL A 253 11.23 -13.55 0.87
CA VAL A 253 11.59 -14.96 0.72
C VAL A 253 10.63 -15.82 1.55
N PRO A 254 10.50 -17.13 1.27
CA PRO A 254 9.74 -18.03 2.14
C PRO A 254 10.31 -18.02 3.57
N ALA A 255 9.48 -17.64 4.54
CA ALA A 255 9.86 -17.57 5.94
C ALA A 255 8.71 -18.00 6.85
N LYS A 256 9.03 -18.56 8.02
CA LYS A 256 8.03 -18.88 9.05
C LYS A 256 7.79 -17.63 9.89
N ILE A 257 6.55 -17.13 9.86
CA ILE A 257 6.13 -15.94 10.59
C ILE A 257 5.19 -16.36 11.71
N ASP A 258 5.49 -15.96 12.95
CA ASP A 258 4.57 -16.10 14.07
C ASP A 258 3.55 -14.96 14.06
N SER A 259 2.35 -15.23 13.57
CA SER A 259 1.28 -14.23 13.40
C SER A 259 0.33 -14.23 14.59
N TYR A 260 0.20 -13.09 15.26
CA TYR A 260 -0.70 -12.86 16.40
C TYR A 260 -1.32 -11.45 16.31
N PRO A 261 -2.31 -11.08 17.15
CA PRO A 261 -2.90 -9.74 17.13
C PRO A 261 -1.86 -8.62 17.23
N GLY A 262 -1.77 -7.77 16.21
CA GLY A 262 -0.85 -6.63 16.20
C GLY A 262 0.63 -6.98 16.03
N TYR A 263 0.97 -8.15 15.48
CA TYR A 263 2.37 -8.62 15.38
C TYR A 263 3.36 -7.69 14.63
N GLN A 264 2.86 -6.76 13.82
CA GLN A 264 3.68 -5.76 13.11
C GLN A 264 3.64 -4.37 13.76
N VAL A 265 2.82 -4.14 14.79
CA VAL A 265 2.66 -2.82 15.43
C VAL A 265 3.98 -2.29 15.97
N LYS A 266 4.81 -3.18 16.54
CA LYS A 266 6.14 -2.80 17.04
C LYS A 266 7.03 -2.22 15.94
N PHE A 267 6.92 -2.69 14.70
CA PHE A 267 7.70 -2.13 13.59
C PHE A 267 7.25 -0.71 13.25
N SER A 268 5.93 -0.47 13.24
CA SER A 268 5.36 0.87 13.08
C SER A 268 5.82 1.82 14.17
N GLU A 269 5.81 1.36 15.42
CA GLU A 269 6.26 2.13 16.59
C GLU A 269 7.74 2.48 16.51
N THR A 270 8.61 1.49 16.21
CA THR A 270 10.05 1.72 16.03
C THR A 270 10.31 2.79 14.97
N ILE A 271 9.70 2.67 13.79
CA ILE A 271 9.90 3.65 12.72
C ILE A 271 9.39 5.04 13.12
N LYS A 272 8.21 5.12 13.74
CA LYS A 272 7.60 6.37 14.18
C LYS A 272 8.42 7.09 15.25
N HIS A 273 9.06 6.36 16.16
CA HIS A 273 9.84 6.96 17.24
C HIS A 273 11.26 7.33 16.79
N ASP A 274 11.83 6.60 15.83
CA ASP A 274 13.20 6.83 15.35
C ASP A 274 13.29 7.74 14.12
N THR A 275 12.14 8.13 13.55
CA THR A 275 12.05 9.02 12.38
C THR A 275 10.88 10.00 12.50
N PRO A 276 10.95 11.20 11.90
CA PRO A 276 9.87 12.19 11.97
C PRO A 276 8.76 11.96 10.91
N ILE A 277 8.56 10.73 10.46
CA ILE A 277 7.52 10.38 9.49
C ILE A 277 6.30 9.79 10.21
N ALA A 278 5.10 10.03 9.66
CA ALA A 278 3.91 9.34 10.15
C ALA A 278 3.94 7.86 9.76
N THR A 279 3.27 7.01 10.53
CA THR A 279 3.20 5.57 10.23
C THR A 279 1.77 5.04 10.23
N GLY A 280 1.54 4.03 9.38
CA GLY A 280 0.35 3.20 9.37
C GLY A 280 0.65 1.83 9.98
N ALA A 281 -0.15 1.43 10.98
CA ALA A 281 -0.06 0.08 11.54
C ALA A 281 -1.07 -0.86 10.86
N VAL A 282 -0.59 -2.02 10.41
CA VAL A 282 -1.38 -3.12 9.81
C VAL A 282 -1.01 -4.45 10.44
N GLY A 283 -1.87 -5.46 10.32
CA GLY A 283 -1.55 -6.85 10.68
C GLY A 283 -2.31 -7.33 11.92
N MET A 284 -3.34 -8.15 11.67
CA MET A 284 -4.20 -8.71 12.73
C MET A 284 -4.74 -7.66 13.70
N ILE A 285 -5.09 -6.48 13.17
CA ILE A 285 -5.89 -5.47 13.88
C ILE A 285 -7.36 -5.75 13.55
N THR A 286 -8.14 -6.13 14.56
CA THR A 286 -9.55 -6.54 14.36
C THR A 286 -10.51 -5.92 15.37
N SER A 287 -10.03 -5.59 16.58
CA SER A 287 -10.88 -4.98 17.61
C SER A 287 -10.74 -3.45 17.65
N PRO A 288 -11.84 -2.73 17.88
CA PRO A 288 -11.85 -1.29 18.11
C PRO A 288 -10.94 -0.87 19.26
N LEU A 289 -10.92 -1.63 20.36
CA LEU A 289 -10.05 -1.37 21.51
C LEU A 289 -8.56 -1.46 21.15
N GLN A 290 -8.16 -2.43 20.33
CA GLN A 290 -6.79 -2.55 19.85
C GLN A 290 -6.40 -1.35 18.97
N ALA A 291 -7.28 -0.94 18.06
CA ALA A 291 -7.05 0.23 17.20
C ALA A 291 -6.89 1.52 18.03
N GLU A 292 -7.74 1.72 19.04
CA GLU A 292 -7.66 2.87 19.95
C GLU A 292 -6.38 2.84 20.80
N GLU A 293 -5.97 1.66 21.30
CA GLU A 293 -4.72 1.49 22.06
C GLU A 293 -3.49 1.89 21.23
N ILE A 294 -3.40 1.40 19.98
CA ILE A 294 -2.30 1.70 19.07
C ILE A 294 -2.17 3.21 18.88
N LEU A 295 -3.30 3.89 18.64
CA LEU A 295 -3.32 5.34 18.42
C LEU A 295 -3.02 6.13 19.71
N LYS A 296 -3.61 5.74 20.85
CA LYS A 296 -3.44 6.45 22.13
C LYS A 296 -2.04 6.29 22.71
N ASN A 297 -1.38 5.16 22.44
CA ASN A 297 0.01 4.92 22.83
C ASN A 297 1.03 5.36 21.76
N ASP A 298 0.59 6.14 20.76
CA ASP A 298 1.44 6.75 19.74
C ASP A 298 2.33 5.73 18.98
N ARG A 299 1.78 4.54 18.71
CA ARG A 299 2.46 3.47 17.97
C ARG A 299 2.26 3.59 16.45
N ALA A 300 1.24 4.36 16.04
CA ALA A 300 0.92 4.71 14.66
C ALA A 300 0.01 5.94 14.60
N ASP A 301 -0.12 6.53 13.41
CA ASP A 301 -1.00 7.67 13.12
C ASP A 301 -2.30 7.26 12.41
N LEU A 302 -2.25 6.15 11.67
CA LEU A 302 -3.36 5.55 10.94
C LEU A 302 -3.44 4.04 11.21
N ILE A 303 -4.66 3.50 11.20
CA ILE A 303 -4.95 2.08 11.42
C ILE A 303 -5.44 1.44 10.13
N PHE A 304 -4.64 0.53 9.59
CA PHE A 304 -4.92 -0.19 8.36
C PHE A 304 -5.61 -1.51 8.67
N LEU A 305 -6.84 -1.64 8.19
CA LEU A 305 -7.67 -2.83 8.33
C LEU A 305 -7.76 -3.55 6.98
N ALA A 306 -7.48 -4.86 7.01
CA ALA A 306 -7.56 -5.73 5.84
C ALA A 306 -8.75 -6.69 5.96
N ARG A 307 -8.49 -7.95 6.32
CA ARG A 307 -9.47 -9.03 6.44
C ARG A 307 -10.68 -8.71 7.32
N GLU A 308 -10.55 -7.80 8.27
CA GLU A 308 -11.67 -7.36 9.10
C GLU A 308 -12.72 -6.58 8.27
N LEU A 309 -12.29 -5.72 7.35
CA LEU A 309 -13.20 -5.02 6.43
C LEU A 309 -13.76 -5.92 5.32
N LEU A 310 -13.18 -7.11 5.10
CA LEU A 310 -13.80 -8.15 4.27
C LEU A 310 -14.98 -8.82 5.00
N ARG A 311 -14.85 -9.06 6.31
CA ARG A 311 -15.90 -9.64 7.14
C ARG A 311 -17.02 -8.65 7.45
N ASP A 312 -16.66 -7.41 7.75
CA ASP A 312 -17.57 -6.36 8.18
C ASP A 312 -17.22 -5.06 7.45
N PRO A 313 -17.89 -4.74 6.32
CA PRO A 313 -17.62 -3.50 5.60
C PRO A 313 -18.00 -2.25 6.40
N TYR A 314 -18.84 -2.39 7.45
CA TYR A 314 -19.35 -1.30 8.28
C TYR A 314 -18.66 -1.29 9.65
N TRP A 315 -17.45 -1.85 9.73
CA TRP A 315 -16.66 -1.96 10.94
C TRP A 315 -16.54 -0.66 11.72
N ALA A 316 -16.45 0.50 11.05
CA ALA A 316 -16.34 1.79 11.73
C ALA A 316 -17.56 2.09 12.62
N TYR A 317 -18.77 1.69 12.22
CA TYR A 317 -19.96 1.79 13.07
C TYR A 317 -19.84 0.89 14.30
N ARG A 318 -19.50 -0.38 14.10
CA ARG A 318 -19.28 -1.32 15.21
C ARG A 318 -18.22 -0.81 16.18
N ALA A 319 -17.15 -0.23 15.64
CA ALA A 319 -16.07 0.37 16.41
C ALA A 319 -16.52 1.58 17.22
N ALA A 320 -17.34 2.46 16.63
CA ALA A 320 -17.91 3.61 17.32
C ALA A 320 -18.78 3.16 18.51
N LYS A 321 -19.62 2.13 18.33
CA LYS A 321 -20.45 1.56 19.41
C LYS A 321 -19.60 0.96 20.54
N GLU A 322 -18.57 0.18 20.20
CA GLU A 322 -17.70 -0.45 21.19
C GLU A 322 -16.88 0.58 21.99
N LEU A 323 -16.37 1.61 21.31
CA LEU A 323 -15.63 2.72 21.93
C LEU A 323 -16.53 3.80 22.56
N ARG A 324 -17.85 3.61 22.51
CA ARG A 324 -18.86 4.54 23.06
C ARG A 324 -18.69 5.97 22.57
N THR A 325 -18.47 6.13 21.27
CA THR A 325 -18.37 7.42 20.60
C THR A 325 -19.40 7.51 19.47
N GLU A 326 -19.88 8.71 19.20
CA GLU A 326 -20.79 8.95 18.10
C GLU A 326 -20.01 9.25 16.81
N ILE A 327 -20.55 8.83 15.68
CA ILE A 327 -20.06 9.14 14.34
C ILE A 327 -21.23 9.56 13.47
N LYS A 328 -20.95 10.30 12.39
CA LYS A 328 -21.96 10.66 11.41
C LYS A 328 -22.34 9.42 10.58
N SER A 329 -23.57 8.94 10.73
CA SER A 329 -24.12 7.87 9.90
C SER A 329 -24.49 8.38 8.50
N PRO A 330 -24.45 7.53 7.45
CA PRO A 330 -25.18 7.81 6.21
C PRO A 330 -26.65 8.10 6.54
N VAL A 331 -27.25 9.13 5.92
CA VAL A 331 -28.62 9.57 6.22
C VAL A 331 -29.64 8.44 6.08
N GLN A 332 -29.39 7.53 5.14
CA GLN A 332 -30.22 6.37 4.87
C GLN A 332 -30.22 5.35 6.03
N TYR A 333 -29.19 5.37 6.89
CA TYR A 333 -28.97 4.40 7.97
C TYR A 333 -29.21 4.99 9.37
N GLU A 334 -29.55 6.27 9.51
CA GLU A 334 -29.75 6.95 10.80
C GLU A 334 -30.74 6.21 11.74
N ARG A 335 -31.75 5.54 11.17
CA ARG A 335 -32.73 4.76 11.96
C ARG A 335 -32.25 3.38 12.39
N GLY A 336 -31.16 2.88 11.81
CA GLY A 336 -30.59 1.56 12.11
C GLY A 336 -29.26 1.63 12.86
N TRP A 337 -28.47 2.69 12.65
CA TRP A 337 -27.24 2.97 13.37
C TRP A 337 -27.55 3.83 14.61
N LEU A 338 -28.10 3.16 15.63
CA LEU A 338 -28.48 3.74 16.92
C LEU A 338 -27.41 3.48 17.97
#